data_AF-A0A8T1MLE4-F1
#
_entry.id   AF-A0A8T1MLE4-F1
#
_cell.length_a   1.000
_cell.length_b   1.000
_cell.length_c   1.000
_cell.angle_alpha   90.00
_cell.angle_beta   90.00
_cell.angle_gamma   90.00
#
_symmetry.space_group_name_H-M   'P 1'
#
loop_
_entity.id
_entity.type
_entity.pdbx_description
1 polymer ?
#
loop_
_entity_poly.entity_id
_entity_poly.type
_entity_poly.pdbx_seq_one_letter_code
_entity_poly.pdbx_strand_id
1 'polypeptide(L)'
;MTSKTILLFDVDGTLTKPRNVISEHMLNYLLELASRVPVAVVSGSDYAKVEAQIGGPCAAGSLRYIFSENGLVVHEYGKQVSCTSIVDHIGEKLLQKFINYCLGYLSKLELPFKRGTFIEFRKGLINVCPVGRSCSQEERDEFTKYDEVHQIRQKFVDDMRSHFTSMELQFAIGGQISIDVFPRGWDKRYCLRFLKDYDVIHFFGDKTSEGGNDYEIYVDERTIGHAVQTPEDTQSQLMRMFP
;
A
#
# COMPACT_ATOMS: atom_id res chain seq x y z
N MET A 1 -27.79 7.19 20.55
CA MET A 1 -26.74 6.15 20.35
C MET A 1 -25.45 6.89 20.12
N THR A 2 -24.39 6.58 20.86
CA THR A 2 -23.08 7.21 20.64
C THR A 2 -22.52 6.70 19.31
N SER A 3 -22.19 7.64 18.40
CA SER A 3 -21.56 7.36 17.11
C SER A 3 -20.31 6.49 17.29
N LYS A 4 -20.17 5.41 16.53
CA LYS A 4 -18.98 4.54 16.53
C LYS A 4 -17.91 5.14 15.63
N THR A 5 -16.86 5.68 16.25
CA THR A 5 -15.72 6.27 15.53
C THR A 5 -14.54 5.30 15.51
N ILE A 6 -13.80 5.27 14.39
CA ILE A 6 -12.49 4.63 14.27
C ILE A 6 -11.47 5.60 13.68
N LEU A 7 -10.22 5.50 14.15
CA LEU A 7 -9.09 6.22 13.61
C LEU A 7 -8.24 5.27 12.77
N LEU A 8 -8.09 5.58 11.49
CA LEU A 8 -7.32 4.81 10.52
C LEU A 8 -6.08 5.60 10.11
N PHE A 9 -4.90 4.99 10.20
CA PHE A 9 -3.63 5.64 9.91
C PHE A 9 -2.90 4.92 8.79
N ASP A 10 -2.31 5.68 7.86
CA ASP A 10 -1.11 5.21 7.18
C ASP A 10 0.06 5.00 8.19
N VAL A 11 1.11 4.30 7.77
CA VAL A 11 2.27 3.98 8.60
C VAL A 11 3.46 4.90 8.29
N ASP A 12 3.99 4.82 7.06
CA ASP A 12 5.28 5.41 6.66
C ASP A 12 5.10 6.90 6.33
N GLY A 13 5.60 7.79 7.19
CA GLY A 13 5.42 9.25 7.06
C GLY A 13 4.28 9.78 7.95
N THR A 14 3.36 8.91 8.34
CA THR A 14 2.17 9.23 9.14
C THR A 14 2.33 8.88 10.62
N LEU A 15 2.69 7.64 10.96
CA LEU A 15 2.95 7.20 12.35
C LEU A 15 4.45 7.08 12.63
N THR A 16 5.24 6.83 11.59
CA THR A 16 6.69 6.66 11.69
C THR A 16 7.38 7.58 10.69
N LYS A 17 8.68 7.86 10.91
CA LYS A 17 9.49 8.40 9.82
C LYS A 17 9.61 7.32 8.73
N PRO A 18 9.69 7.69 7.43
CA PRO A 18 9.73 6.71 6.34
C PRO A 18 10.76 5.61 6.58
N ARG A 19 10.32 4.34 6.48
CA ARG A 19 11.13 3.12 6.68
C ARG A 19 11.73 2.94 8.07
N ASN A 20 11.25 3.68 9.07
CA ASN A 20 11.68 3.53 10.46
C ASN A 20 10.60 2.84 11.30
N VAL A 21 11.02 2.37 12.48
CA VAL A 21 10.13 1.94 13.55
C VAL A 21 9.54 3.16 14.25
N ILE A 22 8.31 3.03 14.72
CA ILE A 22 7.62 4.03 15.54
C ILE A 22 8.47 4.44 16.73
N SER A 23 8.48 5.74 17.06
CA SER A 23 9.17 6.23 18.24
C SER A 23 8.44 5.76 19.50
N GLU A 24 9.16 5.57 20.61
CA GLU A 24 8.55 5.17 21.88
C GLU A 24 7.47 6.16 22.34
N HIS A 25 7.72 7.46 22.16
CA HIS A 25 6.74 8.52 22.45
C HIS A 25 5.45 8.38 21.64
N MET A 26 5.55 8.17 20.32
CA MET A 26 4.39 7.98 19.47
C MET A 26 3.67 6.66 19.76
N LEU A 27 4.42 5.60 20.05
CA LEU A 27 3.85 4.30 20.39
C LEU A 27 3.01 4.39 21.67
N ASN A 28 3.56 4.99 22.73
CA ASN A 28 2.84 5.18 23.98
C ASN A 28 1.55 5.98 23.78
N TYR A 29 1.62 7.05 22.98
CA TYR A 29 0.44 7.85 22.63
C TYR A 29 -0.59 7.04 21.81
N LEU A 30 -0.14 6.25 20.83
CA LEU A 30 -1.02 5.41 20.00
C LEU A 30 -1.74 4.35 20.85
N LEU A 31 -1.04 3.74 21.80
CA LEU A 31 -1.62 2.75 22.72
C LEU A 31 -2.61 3.37 23.71
N GLU A 32 -2.29 4.56 24.24
CA GLU A 32 -3.24 5.32 25.07
C GLU A 32 -4.51 5.65 24.27
N LEU A 33 -4.34 6.12 23.04
CA LEU A 33 -5.44 6.42 22.14
C LEU A 33 -6.28 5.17 21.82
N ALA A 34 -5.64 4.04 21.53
CA ALA A 34 -6.29 2.76 21.28
C ALA A 34 -7.13 2.25 22.46
N SER A 35 -6.81 2.67 23.69
CA SER A 35 -7.62 2.35 24.88
C SER A 35 -8.93 3.14 24.96
N ARG A 36 -9.03 4.28 24.26
CA ARG A 36 -10.17 5.21 24.28
C ARG A 36 -11.04 5.11 23.04
N VAL A 37 -10.42 4.89 21.88
CA VAL A 37 -11.08 4.81 20.57
C VAL A 37 -10.46 3.68 19.74
N PRO A 38 -11.25 2.92 18.96
CA PRO A 38 -10.70 1.96 18.01
C PRO A 38 -9.67 2.61 17.08
N VAL A 39 -8.47 2.03 17.02
CA VAL A 39 -7.38 2.44 16.16
C VAL A 39 -7.05 1.33 15.17
N ALA A 40 -6.88 1.70 13.91
CA ALA A 40 -6.45 0.81 12.85
C ALA A 40 -5.30 1.42 12.05
N VAL A 41 -4.48 0.56 11.43
CA VAL A 41 -3.44 0.99 10.48
C VAL A 41 -3.66 0.35 9.13
N VAL A 42 -3.32 1.06 8.04
CA VAL A 42 -3.35 0.55 6.66
C VAL A 42 -2.05 0.85 5.94
N SER A 43 -1.47 -0.17 5.31
CA SER A 43 -0.22 -0.03 4.56
C SER A 43 -0.22 -0.96 3.35
N GLY A 44 0.45 -0.54 2.28
CA GLY A 44 0.74 -1.42 1.13
C GLY A 44 1.83 -2.46 1.42
N SER A 45 2.49 -2.39 2.58
CA SER A 45 3.52 -3.36 3.00
C SER A 45 2.89 -4.67 3.53
N ASP A 46 3.68 -5.74 3.53
CA ASP A 46 3.29 -7.00 4.18
C ASP A 46 3.16 -6.86 5.70
N TYR A 47 2.52 -7.84 6.34
CA TYR A 47 2.25 -7.81 7.78
C TYR A 47 3.50 -7.78 8.64
N ALA A 48 4.54 -8.54 8.30
CA ALA A 48 5.76 -8.59 9.10
C ALA A 48 6.45 -7.21 9.15
N LYS A 49 6.48 -6.51 8.01
CA LYS A 49 7.01 -5.15 7.95
C LYS A 49 6.13 -4.18 8.75
N VAL A 50 4.81 -4.22 8.59
CA VAL A 50 3.90 -3.34 9.34
C VAL A 50 4.03 -3.58 10.85
N GLU A 51 3.99 -4.82 11.30
CA GLU A 51 4.13 -5.22 12.71
C GLU A 51 5.43 -4.68 13.30
N ALA A 52 6.57 -4.87 12.60
CA ALA A 52 7.85 -4.35 13.04
C ALA A 52 7.84 -2.81 13.16
N GLN A 53 7.23 -2.11 12.20
CA GLN A 53 7.17 -0.65 12.20
C GLN A 53 6.30 -0.09 13.33
N ILE A 54 5.22 -0.76 13.71
CA ILE A 54 4.31 -0.28 14.76
C ILE A 54 4.71 -0.69 16.19
N GLY A 55 5.90 -1.24 16.39
CA GLY A 55 6.40 -1.60 17.73
C GLY A 55 6.23 -3.07 18.11
N GLY A 56 6.00 -3.95 17.14
CA GLY A 56 6.01 -5.40 17.31
C GLY A 56 4.67 -6.02 17.73
N PRO A 57 4.65 -7.34 18.03
CA PRO A 57 3.43 -8.10 18.28
C PRO A 57 2.53 -7.56 19.40
N CYS A 58 3.12 -7.03 20.48
CA CYS A 58 2.35 -6.49 21.60
C CYS A 58 1.56 -5.23 21.21
N ALA A 59 2.20 -4.33 20.48
CA ALA A 59 1.55 -3.13 19.96
C ALA A 59 0.49 -3.51 18.92
N ALA A 60 0.83 -4.42 18.01
CA ALA A 60 -0.07 -4.95 17.01
C ALA A 60 -1.35 -5.58 17.61
N GLY A 61 -1.19 -6.34 18.70
CA GLY A 61 -2.29 -6.95 19.44
C GLY A 61 -3.22 -5.95 20.14
N SER A 62 -2.77 -4.71 20.32
CA SER A 62 -3.55 -3.63 20.96
C SER A 62 -4.37 -2.82 19.96
N LEU A 63 -4.07 -2.91 18.66
CA LEU A 63 -4.81 -2.21 17.61
C LEU A 63 -6.05 -3.00 17.19
N ARG A 64 -7.14 -2.28 16.90
CA ARG A 64 -8.39 -2.88 16.43
C ARG A 64 -8.17 -3.63 15.12
N TYR A 65 -7.52 -3.00 14.14
CA TYR A 65 -7.18 -3.63 12.87
C TYR A 65 -5.77 -3.28 12.38
N ILE A 66 -5.14 -4.24 11.71
CA ILE A 66 -3.96 -4.02 10.86
C ILE A 66 -4.31 -4.50 9.46
N PHE A 67 -4.37 -3.55 8.54
CA PHE A 67 -4.64 -3.77 7.13
C PHE A 67 -3.31 -3.74 6.35
N SER A 68 -2.70 -4.90 6.20
CA SER A 68 -1.49 -5.07 5.37
C SER A 68 -1.89 -5.33 3.92
N GLU A 69 -0.98 -5.02 2.99
CA GLU A 69 -1.26 -5.08 1.54
C GLU A 69 -2.60 -4.39 1.20
N ASN A 70 -2.79 -3.15 1.70
CA ASN A 70 -4.00 -2.33 1.55
C ASN A 70 -5.29 -2.93 2.15
N GLY A 71 -5.17 -3.95 3.00
CA GLY A 71 -6.30 -4.65 3.60
C GLY A 71 -6.63 -5.98 2.92
N LEU A 72 -5.76 -6.47 2.04
CA LEU A 72 -5.87 -7.82 1.49
C LEU A 72 -5.51 -8.87 2.55
N VAL A 73 -4.64 -8.52 3.50
CA VAL A 73 -4.39 -9.29 4.70
C VAL A 73 -4.85 -8.46 5.91
N VAL A 74 -5.76 -9.02 6.69
CA VAL A 74 -6.40 -8.33 7.82
C VAL A 74 -6.11 -9.07 9.11
N HIS A 75 -5.54 -8.35 10.07
CA HIS A 75 -5.43 -8.80 11.45
C HIS A 75 -6.33 -7.95 12.35
N GLU A 76 -7.05 -8.60 13.25
CA GLU A 76 -7.86 -7.99 14.30
C GLU A 76 -7.28 -8.39 15.64
N TYR A 77 -6.82 -7.42 16.44
CA TYR A 77 -6.09 -7.65 17.70
C TYR A 77 -4.97 -8.71 17.57
N GLY A 78 -4.13 -8.54 16.54
CA GLY A 78 -3.00 -9.43 16.25
C GLY A 78 -3.37 -10.79 15.65
N LYS A 79 -4.65 -11.14 15.53
CA LYS A 79 -5.09 -12.40 14.91
C LYS A 79 -5.50 -12.18 13.47
N GLN A 80 -4.93 -12.95 12.53
CA GLN A 80 -5.35 -12.89 11.13
C GLN A 80 -6.81 -13.36 10.99
N VAL A 81 -7.67 -12.49 10.44
CA VAL A 81 -9.11 -12.76 10.23
C VAL A 81 -9.47 -12.85 8.76
N SER A 82 -8.67 -12.27 7.86
CA SER A 82 -8.89 -12.36 6.42
C SER A 82 -7.58 -12.34 5.64
N CYS A 83 -7.55 -13.05 4.52
CA CYS A 83 -6.46 -13.05 3.56
C CYS A 83 -7.05 -13.29 2.16
N THR A 84 -6.92 -12.30 1.27
CA THR A 84 -7.39 -12.37 -0.11
C THR A 84 -6.19 -12.48 -1.04
N SER A 85 -6.21 -13.40 -2.00
CA SER A 85 -5.17 -13.49 -3.03
C SER A 85 -5.66 -13.02 -4.40
N ILE A 86 -4.75 -12.44 -5.19
CA ILE A 86 -4.99 -12.05 -6.58
C ILE A 86 -5.36 -13.25 -7.45
N VAL A 87 -4.84 -14.44 -7.12
CA VAL A 87 -5.14 -15.69 -7.83
C VAL A 87 -6.59 -16.07 -7.65
N ASP A 88 -7.12 -15.98 -6.43
CA ASP A 88 -8.53 -16.30 -6.14
C ASP A 88 -9.49 -15.32 -6.81
N HIS A 89 -9.06 -14.06 -6.98
CA HIS A 89 -9.89 -13.01 -7.57
C HIS A 89 -9.88 -13.01 -9.10
N ILE A 90 -8.70 -13.11 -9.73
CA ILE A 90 -8.55 -13.03 -11.19
C ILE A 90 -8.65 -14.41 -11.84
N GLY A 91 -8.17 -15.44 -11.17
CA GLY A 91 -8.08 -16.80 -11.69
C GLY A 91 -6.81 -17.07 -12.50
N GLU A 92 -6.30 -18.28 -12.33
CA GLU A 92 -5.02 -18.75 -12.88
C GLU A 92 -4.91 -18.58 -14.41
N LYS A 93 -5.98 -18.86 -15.15
CA LYS A 93 -5.98 -18.77 -16.62
C LYS A 93 -5.73 -17.37 -17.14
N LEU A 94 -6.29 -16.34 -16.49
CA LEU A 94 -6.09 -14.95 -16.90
C LEU A 94 -4.71 -14.46 -16.45
N LEU A 95 -4.27 -14.87 -15.25
CA LEU A 95 -2.92 -14.57 -14.77
C LEU A 95 -1.83 -15.13 -15.69
N GLN A 96 -1.93 -16.38 -16.14
CA GLN A 96 -0.97 -16.93 -17.10
C GLN A 96 -0.93 -16.14 -18.42
N LYS A 97 -2.09 -15.70 -18.93
CA LYS A 97 -2.14 -14.84 -20.12
C LYS A 97 -1.42 -13.51 -19.87
N PHE A 98 -1.66 -12.89 -18.72
CA PHE A 98 -1.02 -11.66 -18.31
C PHE A 98 0.51 -11.82 -18.18
N ILE A 99 0.97 -12.85 -17.47
CA ILE A 99 2.40 -13.16 -17.29
C ILE A 99 3.07 -13.40 -18.64
N ASN A 100 2.48 -14.23 -19.51
CA ASN A 100 3.03 -14.54 -20.83
C ASN A 100 3.16 -13.28 -21.69
N TYR A 101 2.17 -12.40 -21.62
CA TYR A 101 2.23 -11.10 -22.27
C TYR A 101 3.41 -10.27 -21.76
N CYS A 102 3.52 -10.11 -20.44
CA CYS A 102 4.60 -9.33 -19.85
C CYS A 102 5.98 -9.91 -20.21
N LEU A 103 6.18 -11.22 -20.10
CA LEU A 103 7.44 -11.86 -20.48
C LEU A 103 7.75 -11.68 -21.98
N GLY A 104 6.74 -11.78 -22.84
CA GLY A 104 6.87 -11.55 -24.29
C GLY A 104 7.17 -10.10 -24.66
N TYR A 105 6.68 -9.14 -23.89
CA TYR A 105 7.04 -7.72 -24.03
C TYR A 105 8.48 -7.48 -23.56
N LEU A 106 8.80 -7.94 -22.36
CA LEU A 106 10.10 -7.77 -21.71
C LEU A 106 11.25 -8.43 -22.48
N SER A 107 11.00 -9.54 -23.20
CA SER A 107 12.01 -10.20 -24.02
C SER A 107 12.47 -9.34 -25.20
N LYS A 108 11.62 -8.44 -25.69
CA LYS A 108 11.90 -7.55 -26.83
C LYS A 108 12.52 -6.21 -26.44
N LEU A 109 12.49 -5.84 -25.17
CA LEU A 109 13.10 -4.60 -24.69
C LEU A 109 14.62 -4.66 -24.80
N GLU A 110 15.24 -3.62 -25.34
CA GLU A 110 16.67 -3.38 -25.17
C GLU A 110 16.84 -2.34 -24.05
N LEU A 111 17.67 -2.66 -23.06
CA LEU A 111 17.93 -1.85 -21.88
C LEU A 111 19.45 -1.85 -21.65
N PRO A 112 20.00 -0.83 -20.95
CA PRO A 112 21.42 -0.82 -20.58
C PRO A 112 21.87 -2.11 -19.88
N PHE A 113 20.96 -2.71 -19.10
CA PHE A 113 21.16 -4.01 -18.48
C PHE A 113 19.83 -4.72 -18.20
N LYS A 114 19.91 -6.04 -18.02
CA LYS A 114 18.85 -6.89 -17.47
C LYS A 114 19.45 -7.80 -16.39
N ARG A 115 18.70 -8.06 -15.32
CA ARG A 115 19.09 -8.93 -14.21
C ARG A 115 18.11 -10.10 -14.13
N GLY A 116 17.41 -10.25 -13.01
CA GLY A 116 16.45 -11.32 -12.76
C GLY A 116 15.29 -10.85 -11.91
N THR A 117 14.29 -11.72 -11.72
CA THR A 117 13.03 -11.38 -11.01
C THR A 117 12.29 -10.24 -11.71
N PHE A 118 11.93 -10.47 -12.97
CA PHE A 118 11.16 -9.53 -13.80
C PHE A 118 9.68 -9.50 -13.45
N ILE A 119 9.16 -10.61 -12.93
CA ILE A 119 7.80 -10.76 -12.44
C ILE A 119 7.90 -11.36 -11.05
N GLU A 120 7.38 -10.64 -10.06
CA GLU A 120 7.31 -11.08 -8.66
C GLU A 120 5.83 -11.18 -8.26
N PHE A 121 5.43 -12.39 -7.86
CA PHE A 121 4.10 -12.63 -7.32
C PHE A 121 4.04 -12.31 -5.84
N ARG A 122 3.05 -11.51 -5.46
CA ARG A 122 2.65 -11.28 -4.07
C ARG A 122 1.22 -11.77 -3.87
N LYS A 123 0.75 -11.75 -2.62
CA LYS A 123 -0.65 -12.14 -2.34
C LYS A 123 -1.60 -11.19 -3.05
N GLY A 124 -1.36 -9.88 -2.92
CA GLY A 124 -2.27 -8.88 -3.45
C GLY A 124 -2.02 -8.39 -4.88
N LEU A 125 -0.83 -8.59 -5.42
CA LEU A 125 -0.42 -7.94 -6.65
C LEU A 125 0.69 -8.69 -7.38
N ILE A 126 0.91 -8.31 -8.62
CA ILE A 126 2.07 -8.73 -9.42
C ILE A 126 2.95 -7.50 -9.61
N ASN A 127 4.21 -7.59 -9.21
CA ASN A 127 5.21 -6.56 -9.49
C ASN A 127 5.95 -6.92 -10.79
N VAL A 128 5.88 -6.06 -11.79
CA VAL A 128 6.57 -6.19 -13.08
C VAL A 128 7.74 -5.22 -13.12
N CYS A 129 8.95 -5.70 -13.41
CA CYS A 129 10.18 -4.94 -13.32
C CYS A 129 11.02 -5.12 -14.60
N PRO A 130 11.11 -4.11 -15.49
CA PRO A 130 11.80 -4.25 -16.78
C PRO A 130 13.26 -4.66 -16.69
N VAL A 131 14.01 -4.09 -15.75
CA VAL A 131 15.43 -4.43 -15.50
C VAL A 131 15.61 -5.66 -14.59
N GLY A 132 14.55 -6.11 -13.93
CA GLY A 132 14.58 -7.18 -12.92
C GLY A 132 14.97 -6.69 -11.52
N ARG A 133 14.28 -7.17 -10.48
CA ARG A 133 14.48 -6.74 -9.08
C ARG A 133 15.84 -7.16 -8.48
N SER A 134 16.52 -8.12 -9.08
CA SER A 134 17.85 -8.56 -8.62
C SER A 134 18.99 -7.57 -8.97
N CYS A 135 18.66 -6.36 -9.46
CA CYS A 135 19.63 -5.29 -9.69
C CYS A 135 20.14 -4.63 -8.41
N SER A 136 21.37 -4.10 -8.47
CA SER A 136 22.00 -3.35 -7.37
C SER A 136 21.33 -1.98 -7.17
N GLN A 137 21.68 -1.27 -6.09
CA GLN A 137 21.13 0.08 -5.88
C GLN A 137 21.66 1.07 -6.92
N GLU A 138 22.92 0.95 -7.31
CA GLU A 138 23.53 1.78 -8.36
C GLU A 138 22.82 1.58 -9.70
N GLU A 139 22.49 0.33 -10.03
CA GLU A 139 21.69 -0.01 -11.22
C GLU A 139 20.26 0.54 -11.13
N ARG A 140 19.63 0.53 -9.95
CA ARG A 140 18.31 1.16 -9.77
C ARG A 140 18.36 2.65 -10.06
N ASP A 141 19.39 3.33 -9.59
CA ASP A 141 19.58 4.77 -9.80
C ASP A 141 19.87 5.07 -11.28
N GLU A 142 20.65 4.23 -11.96
CA GLU A 142 20.90 4.33 -13.40
C GLU A 142 19.61 4.11 -14.22
N PHE A 143 18.84 3.06 -13.91
CA PHE A 143 17.58 2.80 -14.58
C PHE A 143 16.56 3.90 -14.34
N THR A 144 16.53 4.51 -13.16
CA THR A 144 15.63 5.64 -12.87
C THR A 144 15.88 6.79 -13.86
N LYS A 145 17.14 7.19 -14.04
CA LYS A 145 17.54 8.24 -14.99
C LYS A 145 17.25 7.82 -16.44
N TYR A 146 17.50 6.56 -16.76
CA TYR A 146 17.22 6.04 -18.10
C TYR A 146 15.72 6.07 -18.42
N ASP A 147 14.88 5.66 -17.46
CA ASP A 147 13.43 5.61 -17.59
C ASP A 147 12.79 7.01 -17.62
N GLU A 148 13.34 7.99 -16.91
CA GLU A 148 12.90 9.40 -17.02
C GLU A 148 13.00 9.91 -18.46
N VAL A 149 14.06 9.55 -19.18
CA VAL A 149 14.27 9.96 -20.58
C VAL A 149 13.48 9.10 -21.57
N HIS A 150 13.53 7.78 -21.40
CA HIS A 150 13.01 6.83 -22.40
C HIS A 150 11.57 6.39 -22.13
N GLN A 151 11.04 6.66 -20.93
CA GLN A 151 9.68 6.36 -20.49
C GLN A 151 9.32 4.87 -20.66
N ILE A 152 10.24 3.97 -20.32
CA ILE A 152 10.11 2.52 -20.51
C ILE A 152 8.88 2.00 -19.75
N ARG A 153 8.76 2.33 -18.47
CA ARG A 153 7.64 1.87 -17.63
C ARG A 153 6.33 2.47 -18.08
N GLN A 154 6.30 3.76 -18.42
CA GLN A 154 5.08 4.43 -18.87
C GLN A 154 4.56 3.83 -20.19
N LYS A 155 5.44 3.64 -21.18
CA LYS A 155 5.10 2.97 -22.44
C LYS A 155 4.57 1.55 -22.21
N PHE A 156 5.16 0.82 -21.27
CA PHE A 156 4.70 -0.53 -20.95
C PHE A 156 3.34 -0.51 -20.24
N VAL A 157 3.09 0.44 -19.33
CA VAL A 157 1.77 0.64 -18.71
C VAL A 157 0.71 0.95 -19.76
N ASP A 158 0.97 1.84 -20.70
CA ASP A 158 0.00 2.24 -21.73
C ASP A 158 -0.32 1.09 -22.69
N ASP A 159 0.69 0.29 -23.02
CA ASP A 159 0.56 -0.93 -23.82
C ASP A 159 -0.27 -2.00 -23.09
N MET A 160 0.01 -2.25 -21.79
CA MET A 160 -0.79 -3.15 -20.96
C MET A 160 -2.25 -2.68 -20.83
N ARG A 161 -2.50 -1.38 -20.64
CA ARG A 161 -3.87 -0.81 -20.57
C ARG A 161 -4.64 -1.03 -21.86
N SER A 162 -3.96 -0.89 -22.99
CA SER A 162 -4.54 -1.10 -24.32
C SER A 162 -4.82 -2.58 -24.59
N HIS A 163 -3.97 -3.49 -24.11
CA HIS A 163 -4.14 -4.92 -24.33
C HIS A 163 -5.14 -5.57 -23.37
N PHE A 164 -5.19 -5.11 -22.12
CA PHE A 164 -6.02 -5.68 -21.05
C PHE A 164 -7.20 -4.80 -20.67
N THR A 165 -7.76 -4.04 -21.62
CA THR A 165 -8.88 -3.11 -21.36
C THR A 165 -10.10 -3.79 -20.75
N SER A 166 -10.34 -5.07 -21.07
CA SER A 166 -11.45 -5.85 -20.50
C SER A 166 -11.17 -6.41 -19.11
N MET A 167 -9.93 -6.32 -18.61
CA MET A 167 -9.59 -6.74 -17.26
C MET A 167 -9.73 -5.54 -16.31
N GLU A 168 -10.32 -5.77 -15.14
CA GLU A 168 -10.36 -4.78 -14.06
C GLU A 168 -9.00 -4.68 -13.36
N LEU A 169 -7.92 -4.50 -14.12
CA LEU A 169 -6.57 -4.32 -13.60
C LEU A 169 -6.21 -2.83 -13.57
N GLN A 170 -5.43 -2.47 -12.55
CA GLN A 170 -4.80 -1.19 -12.37
C GLN A 170 -3.29 -1.39 -12.45
N PHE A 171 -2.62 -0.45 -13.10
CA PHE A 171 -1.18 -0.46 -13.34
C PHE A 171 -0.62 0.83 -12.76
N ALA A 172 0.23 0.70 -11.74
CA ALA A 172 0.83 1.82 -11.02
C ALA A 172 2.36 1.74 -11.13
N ILE A 173 3.00 2.81 -11.61
CA ILE A 173 4.47 2.89 -11.60
C ILE A 173 4.90 3.07 -10.15
N GLY A 174 5.69 2.12 -9.64
CA GLY A 174 6.08 2.04 -8.24
C GLY A 174 7.60 2.12 -8.06
N GLY A 175 8.03 3.06 -7.20
CA GLY A 175 9.43 3.24 -6.84
C GLY A 175 10.33 3.54 -8.04
N GLN A 176 11.58 3.06 -7.98
CA GLN A 176 12.61 3.36 -8.98
C GLN A 176 12.52 2.51 -10.26
N ILE A 177 12.05 1.26 -10.15
CA ILE A 177 12.28 0.26 -11.21
C ILE A 177 11.06 -0.54 -11.66
N SER A 178 9.92 -0.45 -10.97
CA SER A 178 8.84 -1.43 -11.15
C SER A 178 7.47 -0.81 -11.42
N ILE A 179 6.54 -1.68 -11.80
CA ILE A 179 5.13 -1.41 -12.01
C ILE A 179 4.36 -2.42 -11.16
N ASP A 180 3.48 -1.95 -10.29
CA ASP A 180 2.57 -2.80 -9.55
C ASP A 180 1.28 -3.00 -10.35
N VAL A 181 0.83 -4.25 -10.41
CA VAL A 181 -0.38 -4.66 -11.14
C VAL A 181 -1.32 -5.38 -10.19
N PHE A 182 -2.50 -4.82 -10.01
CA PHE A 182 -3.49 -5.30 -9.05
C PHE A 182 -4.92 -5.02 -9.56
N PRO A 183 -5.94 -5.75 -9.08
CA PRO A 183 -7.32 -5.45 -9.41
C PRO A 183 -7.73 -4.02 -9.02
N ARG A 184 -8.58 -3.39 -9.81
CA ARG A 184 -9.09 -2.04 -9.54
C ARG A 184 -9.75 -1.99 -8.17
N GLY A 185 -9.45 -0.95 -7.40
CA GLY A 185 -9.96 -0.77 -6.04
C GLY A 185 -9.24 -1.60 -4.97
N TRP A 186 -8.11 -2.22 -5.30
CA TRP A 186 -7.16 -2.80 -4.32
C TRP A 186 -6.12 -1.77 -3.82
N ASP A 187 -6.41 -0.47 -3.99
CA ASP A 187 -5.78 0.62 -3.23
C ASP A 187 -6.25 0.62 -1.77
N LYS A 188 -5.82 1.59 -0.96
CA LYS A 188 -6.14 1.64 0.48
C LYS A 188 -7.63 1.64 0.79
N ARG A 189 -8.51 2.07 -0.12
CA ARG A 189 -9.98 1.97 0.08
C ARG A 189 -10.47 0.54 0.21
N TYR A 190 -9.67 -0.46 -0.21
CA TYR A 190 -10.01 -1.86 -0.04
C TYR A 190 -10.32 -2.20 1.42
N CYS A 191 -9.58 -1.63 2.37
CA CYS A 191 -9.77 -1.90 3.80
C CYS A 191 -11.12 -1.39 4.35
N LEU A 192 -11.72 -0.37 3.72
CA LEU A 192 -12.99 0.23 4.17
C LEU A 192 -14.15 -0.76 4.15
N ARG A 193 -14.05 -1.86 3.38
CA ARG A 193 -15.06 -2.95 3.40
C ARG A 193 -15.18 -3.65 4.75
N PHE A 194 -14.14 -3.59 5.59
CA PHE A 194 -14.10 -4.18 6.93
C PHE A 194 -14.54 -3.19 8.02
N LEU A 195 -14.82 -1.94 7.66
CA LEU A 195 -15.17 -0.86 8.59
C LEU A 195 -16.63 -0.43 8.51
N LYS A 196 -17.52 -1.26 7.93
CA LYS A 196 -18.94 -0.94 7.72
C LYS A 196 -19.73 -0.71 9.01
N ASP A 197 -19.23 -1.21 10.13
CA ASP A 197 -19.87 -1.08 11.45
C ASP A 197 -19.53 0.23 12.17
N TYR A 198 -18.75 1.12 11.54
CA TYR A 198 -18.37 2.43 12.06
C TYR A 198 -19.13 3.54 11.36
N ASP A 199 -19.63 4.49 12.14
CA ASP A 199 -20.36 5.66 11.66
C ASP A 199 -19.41 6.76 11.16
N VAL A 200 -18.21 6.85 11.77
CA VAL A 200 -17.20 7.86 11.45
C VAL A 200 -15.82 7.20 11.31
N ILE A 201 -15.19 7.37 10.16
CA ILE A 201 -13.84 6.87 9.88
C ILE A 201 -12.95 8.09 9.64
N HIS A 202 -12.05 8.39 10.58
CA HIS A 202 -10.99 9.36 10.31
C HIS A 202 -9.81 8.67 9.65
N PHE A 203 -9.31 9.22 8.56
CA PHE A 203 -8.11 8.71 7.89
C PHE A 203 -6.97 9.73 7.98
N PHE A 204 -5.78 9.31 8.39
CA PHE A 204 -4.57 10.15 8.42
C PHE A 204 -3.54 9.58 7.44
N GLY A 205 -2.96 10.43 6.58
CA GLY A 205 -1.97 10.03 5.58
C GLY A 205 -1.08 11.19 5.11
N ASP A 206 0.15 10.87 4.70
CA ASP A 206 1.14 11.85 4.25
C ASP A 206 1.11 12.10 2.74
N LYS A 207 0.64 11.13 1.94
CA LYS A 207 0.66 11.19 0.47
C LYS A 207 -0.74 11.31 -0.11
N THR A 208 -1.43 12.37 0.30
CA THR A 208 -2.84 12.64 -0.01
C THR A 208 -3.07 13.49 -1.27
N SER A 209 -2.02 13.85 -2.00
CA SER A 209 -2.11 14.50 -3.33
C SER A 209 -2.32 13.47 -4.43
N GLU A 210 -2.89 13.88 -5.57
CA GLU A 210 -3.11 13.01 -6.73
C GLU A 210 -1.83 12.25 -7.13
N GLY A 211 -1.93 10.94 -7.30
CA GLY A 211 -0.80 10.03 -7.56
C GLY A 211 -0.08 9.53 -6.30
N GLY A 212 -0.37 10.09 -5.12
CA GLY A 212 0.04 9.54 -3.84
C GLY A 212 -0.80 8.32 -3.44
N ASN A 213 -0.22 7.39 -2.68
CA ASN A 213 -0.87 6.13 -2.29
C ASN A 213 -1.98 6.30 -1.22
N ASP A 214 -2.12 7.50 -0.65
CA ASP A 214 -3.21 7.83 0.27
C ASP A 214 -4.35 8.58 -0.42
N TYR A 215 -4.15 9.06 -1.65
CA TYR A 215 -5.08 9.94 -2.33
C TYR A 215 -6.48 9.35 -2.38
N GLU A 216 -6.61 8.12 -2.88
CA GLU A 216 -7.92 7.51 -3.10
C GLU A 216 -8.69 7.28 -1.79
N ILE A 217 -8.02 6.92 -0.69
CA ILE A 217 -8.69 6.73 0.61
C ILE A 217 -8.96 8.06 1.33
N TYR A 218 -8.10 9.06 1.12
CA TYR A 218 -8.26 10.40 1.68
C TYR A 218 -9.46 11.15 1.11
N VAL A 219 -9.74 11.00 -0.19
CA VAL A 219 -10.89 11.65 -0.85
C VAL A 219 -12.15 10.77 -0.89
N ASP A 220 -12.11 9.56 -0.33
CA ASP A 220 -13.25 8.65 -0.29
C ASP A 220 -14.36 9.21 0.62
N GLU A 221 -15.61 9.23 0.15
CA GLU A 221 -16.75 9.80 0.89
C GLU A 221 -17.01 9.14 2.25
N ARG A 222 -16.49 7.92 2.47
CA ARG A 222 -16.61 7.19 3.73
C ARG A 222 -15.61 7.66 4.79
N THR A 223 -14.62 8.46 4.42
CA THR A 223 -13.58 8.92 5.33
C THR A 223 -13.65 10.43 5.58
N ILE A 224 -13.24 10.84 6.77
CA ILE A 224 -12.85 12.21 7.08
C ILE A 224 -11.33 12.23 7.01
N GLY A 225 -10.80 12.64 5.86
CA GLY A 225 -9.38 12.67 5.57
C GLY A 225 -8.64 13.81 6.28
N HIS A 226 -7.48 13.48 6.85
CA HIS A 226 -6.54 14.39 7.48
C HIS A 226 -5.17 14.22 6.83
N ALA A 227 -4.75 15.23 6.07
CA ALA A 227 -3.40 15.25 5.51
C ALA A 227 -2.41 15.60 6.62
N VAL A 228 -1.34 14.83 6.74
CA VAL A 228 -0.27 15.05 7.72
C VAL A 228 1.07 15.21 7.01
N GLN A 229 2.01 15.92 7.63
CA GLN A 229 3.36 16.08 7.06
C GLN A 229 4.41 15.21 7.75
N THR A 230 4.22 14.95 9.04
CA THR A 230 5.12 14.15 9.88
C THR A 230 4.33 13.43 10.97
N PRO A 231 4.93 12.44 11.65
CA PRO A 231 4.31 11.83 12.82
C PRO A 231 3.92 12.83 13.90
N GLU A 232 4.74 13.87 14.13
CA GLU A 232 4.44 14.92 15.11
C GLU A 232 3.23 15.77 14.72
N ASP A 233 3.00 15.98 13.42
CA ASP A 233 1.78 16.62 12.91
C ASP A 233 0.55 15.74 13.17
N THR A 234 0.65 14.43 12.91
CA THR A 234 -0.41 13.45 13.25
C THR A 234 -0.82 13.56 14.73
N GLN A 235 0.15 13.51 15.64
CA GLN A 235 -0.13 13.67 17.07
C GLN A 235 -0.73 15.04 17.41
N SER A 236 -0.23 16.11 16.80
CA SER A 236 -0.73 17.46 17.03
C SER A 236 -2.18 17.65 16.57
N GLN A 237 -2.58 16.99 15.48
CA GLN A 237 -3.97 16.99 15.01
C GLN A 237 -4.85 16.15 15.93
N LEU A 238 -4.38 14.96 16.35
CA LEU A 238 -5.11 14.09 17.27
C LEU A 238 -5.37 14.75 18.63
N MET A 239 -4.39 15.46 19.20
CA MET A 239 -4.57 16.18 20.47
C MET A 239 -5.64 17.28 20.40
N ARG A 240 -5.85 17.88 19.22
CA ARG A 240 -6.92 18.88 19.02
C ARG A 240 -8.30 18.24 18.91
N MET A 241 -8.36 17.02 18.37
CA MET A 241 -9.61 16.27 18.18
C MET A 241 -10.03 15.51 19.44
N PHE A 242 -9.06 14.97 20.18
CA PHE A 242 -9.22 14.14 21.36
C PHE A 242 -8.37 14.69 22.52
N PRO A 243 -8.79 15.81 23.12
CA PRO A 243 -8.11 16.36 24.29
C PRO A 243 -8.15 15.41 25.50
#